data_AF-A0A135VCZ7-F1
#
_entry.id   AF-A0A135VCZ7-F1
#
_cell.length_a   1.000
_cell.length_b   1.000
_cell.length_c   1.000
_cell.angle_alpha   90.00
_cell.angle_beta   90.00
_cell.angle_gamma   90.00
#
_symmetry.space_group_name_H-M   'P 1'
#
loop_
_entity.id
_entity.type
_entity.pdbx_description
1 polymer ?
#
loop_
_entity_poly.entity_id
_entity_poly.type
_entity_poly.pdbx_seq_one_letter_code
_entity_poly.pdbx_strand_id
1 'polypeptide(L)'
;MLVAPPCHNYFSGGIGMKLTGNGFALITILAIFISIGVPRTTDLDTASFLKTNYDVSTDAGKVTEVPYVWQEINGFCHWATLSMALQSIGVQLDLAEVLAVSGAGFTAGYVRYEDDWKFLPGPIYRQQSTMTTVADLFGFEIEFYMDTDSTDYGPLMALKMESESVNWTEIDGWDEGIQILKNGIDRGFPVEIYVNLQNLPASDYDILRDLGINDTTPTHSILITGYNNTSGTAQIMDPAIGLIDDPATFPDDGSGIYDISYTSLDQAWLGLYGITIVKPGSGIREDFTHDFVNYILDRLRGDRTSYAPESEDIFFWNFGSNAFRAMAADLTEAGLSSFMDEFDEYNLETKSIILQNLGFEIEFSLTQQCESYRAAIDALPSVLPDLDLQDFVSEARLALEHFELFADNSTVNTPFYTAGRKLVTQAFENIAYQYEHVLDGDLSSAVSVYHEELAEIQIHLTAIADVWDAAAGVLERALQGLRIPPIILLSTSIAGIIVLVIVFVRRKRRM
;
A
#
# COMPACT_ATOMS: atom_id res chain seq x y z
N MET A 1 -48.42 -19.31 -6.60
CA MET A 1 -49.15 -20.54 -6.22
C MET A 1 -48.16 -21.35 -5.39
N LEU A 2 -48.33 -21.45 -4.06
CA LEU A 2 -48.89 -22.63 -3.37
C LEU A 2 -48.08 -23.91 -3.72
N VAL A 3 -47.44 -24.66 -2.80
CA VAL A 3 -47.80 -25.04 -1.41
C VAL A 3 -46.55 -25.51 -0.61
N ALA A 4 -46.54 -25.28 0.71
CA ALA A 4 -45.84 -26.07 1.74
C ALA A 4 -46.90 -26.67 2.71
N PRO A 5 -46.64 -27.62 3.66
CA PRO A 5 -45.38 -28.21 4.12
C PRO A 5 -45.28 -29.72 3.72
N PRO A 6 -45.30 -30.80 4.55
CA PRO A 6 -45.65 -30.97 5.98
C PRO A 6 -44.44 -31.32 6.92
N CYS A 7 -44.71 -31.45 8.22
CA CYS A 7 -43.78 -31.89 9.28
C CYS A 7 -44.20 -33.27 9.87
N HIS A 8 -43.27 -34.03 10.49
CA HIS A 8 -43.36 -34.56 11.89
C HIS A 8 -42.58 -35.87 12.20
N ASN A 9 -41.58 -35.73 13.10
CA ASN A 9 -41.36 -36.40 14.40
C ASN A 9 -41.22 -37.95 14.62
N TYR A 10 -40.33 -38.24 15.60
CA TYR A 10 -40.13 -39.44 16.45
C TYR A 10 -39.51 -40.70 15.79
N PHE A 11 -38.41 -41.27 16.31
CA PHE A 11 -38.29 -41.78 17.69
C PHE A 11 -36.87 -41.74 18.31
N SER A 12 -36.80 -42.00 19.61
CA SER A 12 -35.64 -41.84 20.51
C SER A 12 -34.63 -43.00 20.53
N GLY A 13 -33.35 -42.67 20.69
CA GLY A 13 -32.25 -43.60 21.06
C GLY A 13 -31.42 -43.07 22.25
N GLY A 14 -32.05 -42.89 23.41
CA GLY A 14 -31.38 -42.29 24.58
C GLY A 14 -30.38 -43.23 25.26
N ILE A 15 -29.08 -42.99 25.08
CA ILE A 15 -28.05 -43.55 25.95
C ILE A 15 -27.98 -42.71 27.23
N GLY A 16 -28.61 -43.21 28.30
CA GLY A 16 -28.60 -42.56 29.61
C GLY A 16 -27.22 -42.61 30.26
N MET A 17 -26.35 -41.63 29.96
CA MET A 17 -25.15 -41.39 30.74
C MET A 17 -25.53 -40.84 32.12
N LYS A 18 -25.31 -41.67 33.15
CA LYS A 18 -25.51 -41.30 34.54
C LYS A 18 -24.35 -40.40 35.01
N LEU A 19 -24.41 -39.12 34.66
CA LEU A 19 -23.45 -38.11 35.11
C LEU A 19 -23.47 -38.03 36.63
N THR A 20 -22.38 -38.44 37.27
CA THR A 20 -22.11 -38.17 38.68
C THR A 20 -21.84 -36.68 38.86
N GLY A 21 -22.19 -36.10 40.01
CA GLY A 21 -22.31 -34.64 40.20
C GLY A 21 -21.09 -33.80 39.80
N ASN A 22 -19.88 -34.36 39.80
CA ASN A 22 -18.66 -33.67 39.40
C ASN A 22 -18.56 -33.43 37.88
N GLY A 23 -19.24 -34.24 37.06
CA GLY A 23 -19.23 -34.08 35.59
C GLY A 23 -20.04 -32.88 35.11
N PHE A 24 -21.12 -32.53 35.83
CA PHE A 24 -21.96 -31.39 35.47
C PHE A 24 -21.23 -30.07 35.70
N ALA A 25 -20.53 -29.93 36.83
CA ALA A 25 -19.72 -28.75 37.14
C ALA A 25 -18.63 -28.48 36.09
N LEU A 26 -17.95 -29.53 35.59
CA LEU A 26 -16.91 -29.38 34.57
C LEU A 26 -17.48 -28.89 33.23
N ILE A 27 -18.64 -29.42 32.82
CA ILE A 27 -19.33 -29.02 31.58
C ILE A 27 -19.85 -27.58 31.69
N THR A 28 -20.42 -27.19 32.83
CA THR A 28 -20.86 -25.81 33.07
C THR A 28 -19.67 -24.83 33.09
N ILE A 29 -18.53 -25.20 33.69
CA ILE A 29 -17.32 -24.37 33.66
C ILE A 29 -16.80 -24.23 32.22
N LEU A 30 -16.74 -25.31 31.43
CA LEU A 30 -16.35 -25.23 30.02
C LEU A 30 -17.28 -24.33 29.20
N ALA A 31 -18.59 -24.48 29.37
CA ALA A 31 -19.58 -23.63 28.69
C ALA A 31 -19.44 -22.16 29.09
N ILE A 32 -19.18 -21.87 30.37
CA ILE A 32 -18.92 -20.52 30.88
C ILE A 32 -17.67 -19.92 30.24
N PHE A 33 -16.56 -20.66 30.18
CA PHE A 33 -15.32 -20.19 29.52
C PHE A 33 -15.50 -19.97 28.01
N ILE A 34 -16.29 -20.80 27.33
CA ILE A 34 -16.64 -20.60 25.90
C ILE A 34 -17.54 -19.36 25.72
N SER A 35 -18.38 -19.02 26.69
CA SER A 35 -19.31 -17.87 26.62
C SER A 35 -18.78 -16.52 27.10
N ILE A 36 -17.57 -16.46 27.69
CA ILE A 36 -16.99 -15.23 28.27
C ILE A 36 -15.86 -14.65 27.39
N GLY A 37 -15.44 -15.36 26.34
CA GLY A 37 -14.25 -15.05 25.55
C GLY A 37 -14.49 -14.68 24.08
N VAL A 38 -15.67 -14.15 23.71
CA VAL A 38 -15.87 -13.56 22.38
C VAL A 38 -15.86 -12.03 22.55
N PRO A 39 -14.79 -11.32 22.14
CA PRO A 39 -14.84 -9.88 21.97
C PRO A 39 -16.02 -9.53 21.06
N ARG A 40 -16.66 -8.39 21.29
CA ARG A 40 -17.62 -7.89 20.31
C ARG A 40 -16.89 -7.71 18.98
N THR A 41 -17.44 -8.28 17.93
CA THR A 41 -17.18 -7.85 16.56
C THR A 41 -17.28 -6.33 16.51
N THR A 42 -16.25 -5.67 16.02
CA THR A 42 -16.38 -4.32 15.48
C THR A 42 -17.23 -4.45 14.22
N ASP A 43 -18.37 -3.76 14.17
CA ASP A 43 -19.34 -3.88 13.08
C ASP A 43 -18.80 -3.27 11.76
N LEU A 44 -17.92 -4.01 11.05
CA LEU A 44 -17.71 -3.86 9.61
C LEU A 44 -18.96 -4.31 8.82
N ASP A 45 -19.80 -5.14 9.45
CA ASP A 45 -21.02 -5.77 8.91
C ASP A 45 -22.12 -4.77 8.47
N THR A 46 -21.96 -3.46 8.76
CA THR A 46 -22.73 -2.40 8.10
C THR A 46 -21.86 -1.18 7.78
N ALA A 47 -21.07 -1.27 6.71
CA ALA A 47 -20.64 -0.09 5.95
C ALA A 47 -21.87 0.59 5.28
N SER A 48 -22.71 1.23 6.10
CA SER A 48 -23.74 2.12 5.57
C SER A 48 -23.05 3.39 5.08
N PHE A 49 -22.82 3.48 3.76
CA PHE A 49 -22.28 4.68 3.13
C PHE A 49 -23.03 5.92 3.64
N LEU A 50 -22.31 6.76 4.39
CA LEU A 50 -22.87 7.99 4.90
C LEU A 50 -22.93 8.98 3.75
N LYS A 51 -24.08 9.67 3.62
CA LYS A 51 -24.15 10.80 2.71
C LYS A 51 -23.46 11.98 3.38
N THR A 52 -22.35 12.45 2.82
CA THR A 52 -21.68 13.70 3.17
C THR A 52 -22.66 14.85 3.29
N ASN A 53 -22.39 15.79 4.20
CA ASN A 53 -23.05 17.08 4.17
C ASN A 53 -22.51 17.88 2.97
N TYR A 54 -23.43 18.36 2.13
CA TYR A 54 -23.11 19.11 0.91
C TYR A 54 -24.01 20.35 0.83
N ASP A 55 -23.41 21.49 0.49
CA ASP A 55 -24.11 22.76 0.31
C ASP A 55 -23.87 23.23 -1.13
N VAL A 56 -24.96 23.43 -1.89
CA VAL A 56 -24.94 23.73 -3.32
C VAL A 56 -25.89 24.88 -3.60
N SER A 57 -25.36 25.88 -4.29
CA SER A 57 -26.06 27.04 -4.84
C SER A 57 -25.87 27.09 -6.35
N THR A 58 -26.53 28.02 -7.05
CA THR A 58 -26.38 28.18 -8.50
C THR A 58 -24.95 28.50 -8.95
N ASP A 59 -24.15 29.12 -8.07
CA ASP A 59 -22.87 29.73 -8.44
C ASP A 59 -21.69 29.21 -7.60
N ALA A 60 -21.94 28.35 -6.61
CA ALA A 60 -20.92 27.75 -5.75
C ALA A 60 -21.45 26.45 -5.13
N GLY A 61 -20.56 25.46 -4.99
CA GLY A 61 -20.84 24.18 -4.33
C GLY A 61 -19.68 23.78 -3.41
N LYS A 62 -19.99 23.09 -2.31
CA LYS A 62 -18.99 22.58 -1.37
C LYS A 62 -19.44 21.28 -0.70
N VAL A 63 -18.53 20.31 -0.67
CA VAL A 63 -18.60 19.16 0.22
C VAL A 63 -18.00 19.57 1.57
N THR A 64 -18.76 19.45 2.65
CA THR A 64 -18.29 19.81 3.99
C THR A 64 -17.95 18.57 4.81
N GLU A 65 -17.19 18.75 5.90
CA GLU A 65 -16.83 17.67 6.83
C GLU A 65 -15.96 16.56 6.20
N VAL A 66 -15.33 16.82 5.05
CA VAL A 66 -14.22 16.01 4.54
C VAL A 66 -13.06 16.15 5.55
N PRO A 67 -12.55 15.05 6.13
CA PRO A 67 -11.39 15.10 7.02
C PRO A 67 -10.15 15.38 6.19
N TYR A 68 -9.23 16.18 6.74
CA TYR A 68 -7.90 16.39 6.14
C TYR A 68 -6.95 15.27 6.59
N VAL A 69 -6.22 14.70 5.64
CA VAL A 69 -5.19 13.68 5.87
C VAL A 69 -3.88 14.20 5.30
N TRP A 70 -2.86 14.28 6.15
CA TRP A 70 -1.49 14.64 5.75
C TRP A 70 -0.79 13.40 5.17
N GLN A 71 0.08 13.57 4.19
CA GLN A 71 0.74 12.43 3.53
C GLN A 71 1.93 11.87 4.32
N GLU A 72 2.46 12.59 5.31
CA GLU A 72 3.59 12.22 6.19
C GLU A 72 4.97 12.06 5.49
N ILE A 73 5.02 11.49 4.27
CA ILE A 73 6.21 11.38 3.42
C ILE A 73 5.90 11.62 1.93
N ASN A 74 6.91 11.95 1.11
CA ASN A 74 6.71 12.08 -0.33
C ASN A 74 6.31 10.74 -0.97
N GLY A 75 5.41 10.79 -1.95
CA GLY A 75 4.81 9.64 -2.62
C GLY A 75 3.51 9.12 -1.99
N PHE A 76 3.10 9.64 -0.84
CA PHE A 76 1.83 9.25 -0.19
C PHE A 76 0.63 10.13 -0.57
N CYS A 77 0.81 11.15 -1.42
CA CYS A 77 -0.22 12.10 -1.84
C CYS A 77 -1.52 11.43 -2.29
N HIS A 78 -1.44 10.47 -3.21
CA HIS A 78 -2.58 9.70 -3.73
C HIS A 78 -3.31 8.91 -2.63
N TRP A 79 -2.57 8.30 -1.70
CA TRP A 79 -3.16 7.50 -0.62
C TRP A 79 -3.84 8.38 0.44
N ALA A 80 -3.29 9.58 0.68
CA ALA A 80 -3.88 10.60 1.53
C ALA A 80 -5.17 11.17 0.92
N THR A 81 -5.17 11.57 -0.35
CA THR A 81 -6.39 12.03 -1.05
C THR A 81 -7.44 10.93 -1.18
N LEU A 82 -7.04 9.69 -1.42
CA LEU A 82 -7.93 8.53 -1.40
C LEU A 82 -8.56 8.32 -0.01
N SER A 83 -7.78 8.40 1.07
CA SER A 83 -8.33 8.32 2.44
C SER A 83 -9.34 9.44 2.72
N MET A 84 -9.03 10.69 2.35
CA MET A 84 -9.96 11.82 2.46
C MET A 84 -11.26 11.58 1.67
N ALA A 85 -11.16 11.09 0.43
CA ALA A 85 -12.29 10.79 -0.43
C ALA A 85 -13.15 9.63 0.10
N LEU A 86 -12.52 8.53 0.55
CA LEU A 86 -13.20 7.38 1.15
C LEU A 86 -13.96 7.75 2.42
N GLN A 87 -13.31 8.47 3.33
CA GLN A 87 -13.94 8.95 4.56
C GLN A 87 -15.14 9.86 4.26
N SER A 88 -15.07 10.67 3.20
CA SER A 88 -16.19 11.52 2.76
C SER A 88 -17.43 10.73 2.32
N ILE A 89 -17.28 9.53 1.74
CA ILE A 89 -18.40 8.66 1.36
C ILE A 89 -18.80 7.67 2.48
N GLY A 90 -18.25 7.85 3.69
CA GLY A 90 -18.51 7.02 4.85
C GLY A 90 -17.68 5.73 4.95
N VAL A 91 -16.70 5.52 4.06
CA VAL A 91 -15.71 4.44 4.19
C VAL A 91 -14.61 4.93 5.14
N GLN A 92 -14.75 4.61 6.43
CA GLN A 92 -13.83 5.05 7.48
C GLN A 92 -12.53 4.25 7.44
N LEU A 93 -11.63 4.61 6.53
CA LEU A 93 -10.27 4.10 6.44
C LEU A 93 -9.28 5.26 6.56
N ASP A 94 -8.40 5.22 7.55
CA ASP A 94 -7.29 6.17 7.67
C ASP A 94 -6.17 5.90 6.64
N LEU A 95 -5.08 6.67 6.66
CA LEU A 95 -3.98 6.50 5.70
C LEU A 95 -3.28 5.14 5.83
N ALA A 96 -3.08 4.65 7.06
CA ALA A 96 -2.42 3.37 7.30
C ALA A 96 -3.33 2.20 6.88
N GLU A 97 -4.63 2.33 7.14
CA GLU A 97 -5.65 1.38 6.67
C GLU A 97 -5.77 1.40 5.14
N VAL A 98 -5.71 2.57 4.48
CA VAL A 98 -5.64 2.68 3.00
C VAL A 98 -4.39 1.98 2.46
N LEU A 99 -3.22 2.18 3.05
CA LEU A 99 -1.97 1.49 2.67
C LEU A 99 -2.01 -0.03 2.91
N ALA A 100 -2.81 -0.50 3.87
CA ALA A 100 -3.08 -1.91 4.10
C ALA A 100 -4.07 -2.50 3.07
N VAL A 101 -5.23 -1.86 2.83
CA VAL A 101 -6.27 -2.41 1.94
C VAL A 101 -5.90 -2.36 0.47
N SER A 102 -5.13 -1.34 0.08
CA SER A 102 -4.47 -1.27 -1.23
C SER A 102 -3.39 -2.33 -1.41
N GLY A 103 -2.92 -2.96 -0.32
CA GLY A 103 -1.74 -3.80 -0.35
C GLY A 103 -0.46 -3.02 -0.70
N ALA A 104 -0.47 -1.68 -0.76
CA ALA A 104 0.70 -0.87 -1.07
C ALA A 104 1.85 -1.15 -0.08
N GLY A 105 1.56 -1.27 1.21
CA GLY A 105 2.59 -1.67 2.19
C GLY A 105 3.18 -3.06 1.95
N PHE A 106 2.45 -3.97 1.29
CA PHE A 106 2.84 -5.36 1.03
C PHE A 106 3.31 -5.60 -0.42
N THR A 107 3.37 -4.55 -1.23
CA THR A 107 3.68 -4.60 -2.66
C THR A 107 5.10 -4.11 -2.90
N ALA A 108 5.90 -4.89 -3.62
CA ALA A 108 7.24 -4.48 -4.06
C ALA A 108 7.49 -4.95 -5.48
N GLY A 109 8.09 -4.11 -6.32
CA GLY A 109 8.54 -4.43 -7.67
C GLY A 109 10.03 -4.14 -7.85
N TYR A 110 10.69 -4.88 -8.73
CA TYR A 110 12.08 -4.63 -9.13
C TYR A 110 12.25 -4.91 -10.62
N VAL A 111 12.86 -3.96 -11.35
CA VAL A 111 13.15 -4.06 -12.77
C VAL A 111 14.64 -3.81 -13.00
N ARG A 112 15.28 -4.71 -13.74
CA ARG A 112 16.65 -4.55 -14.26
C ARG A 112 16.67 -4.90 -15.76
N TYR A 113 16.72 -3.90 -16.63
CA TYR A 113 16.75 -4.07 -18.08
C TYR A 113 17.49 -2.90 -18.74
N GLU A 114 18.54 -3.13 -19.55
CA GLU A 114 19.33 -2.08 -20.22
C GLU A 114 19.78 -0.98 -19.23
N ASP A 115 19.38 0.28 -19.40
CA ASP A 115 19.66 1.40 -18.50
C ASP A 115 18.64 1.56 -17.34
N ASP A 116 17.55 0.79 -17.34
CA ASP A 116 16.61 0.71 -16.22
C ASP A 116 17.14 -0.19 -15.10
N TRP A 117 17.31 0.40 -13.91
CA TRP A 117 17.51 -0.29 -12.63
C TRP A 117 16.64 0.38 -11.57
N LYS A 118 15.43 -0.14 -11.36
CA LYS A 118 14.41 0.51 -10.53
C LYS A 118 13.81 -0.45 -9.52
N PHE A 119 13.85 -0.06 -8.24
CA PHE A 119 12.96 -0.60 -7.22
C PHE A 119 11.67 0.21 -7.24
N LEU A 120 10.53 -0.46 -7.34
CA LEU A 120 9.20 0.15 -7.39
C LEU A 120 8.49 -0.16 -6.07
N PRO A 121 8.45 0.77 -5.11
CA PRO A 121 7.78 0.55 -3.85
C PRO A 121 6.27 0.61 -4.07
N GLY A 122 5.51 -0.18 -3.32
CA GLY A 122 4.07 -0.31 -3.44
C GLY A 122 3.27 1.00 -3.43
N PRO A 123 3.66 2.05 -2.67
CA PRO A 123 3.03 3.36 -2.74
C PRO A 123 3.08 4.05 -4.12
N ILE A 124 4.05 3.70 -4.97
CA ILE A 124 4.20 4.22 -6.34
C ILE A 124 3.74 3.19 -7.37
N TYR A 125 3.81 1.90 -7.04
CA TYR A 125 3.42 0.80 -7.91
C TYR A 125 1.91 0.81 -8.22
N ARG A 126 1.56 0.96 -9.51
CA ARG A 126 0.21 0.71 -10.06
C ARG A 126 -0.94 1.29 -9.21
N GLN A 127 -0.81 2.54 -8.78
CA GLN A 127 -1.77 3.23 -7.90
C GLN A 127 -3.23 3.07 -8.38
N GLN A 128 -3.49 3.28 -9.68
CA GLN A 128 -4.84 3.34 -10.23
C GLN A 128 -5.55 1.97 -10.28
N SER A 129 -4.87 0.90 -10.72
CA SER A 129 -5.44 -0.47 -10.67
C SER A 129 -5.42 -1.09 -9.28
N THR A 130 -4.56 -0.59 -8.41
CA THR A 130 -4.66 -0.87 -6.97
C THR A 130 -5.94 -0.26 -6.40
N MET A 131 -6.27 0.98 -6.76
CA MET A 131 -7.52 1.62 -6.33
C MET A 131 -8.76 0.88 -6.84
N THR A 132 -8.77 0.35 -8.08
CA THR A 132 -9.88 -0.52 -8.55
C THR A 132 -9.98 -1.81 -7.74
N THR A 133 -8.86 -2.40 -7.30
CA THR A 133 -8.87 -3.57 -6.40
C THR A 133 -9.53 -3.24 -5.06
N VAL A 134 -9.23 -2.07 -4.48
CA VAL A 134 -9.88 -1.60 -3.22
C VAL A 134 -11.37 -1.34 -3.44
N ALA A 135 -11.75 -0.74 -4.58
CA ALA A 135 -13.15 -0.52 -4.96
C ALA A 135 -13.93 -1.82 -5.06
N ASP A 136 -13.37 -2.85 -5.70
CA ASP A 136 -13.99 -4.16 -5.81
C ASP A 136 -14.16 -4.81 -4.42
N LEU A 137 -13.15 -4.76 -3.55
CA LEU A 137 -13.21 -5.37 -2.21
C LEU A 137 -14.26 -4.71 -1.30
N PHE A 138 -14.29 -3.37 -1.26
CA PHE A 138 -15.18 -2.58 -0.41
C PHE A 138 -16.53 -2.24 -1.08
N GLY A 139 -16.68 -2.56 -2.36
CA GLY A 139 -17.87 -2.30 -3.18
C GLY A 139 -18.22 -0.83 -3.27
N PHE A 140 -17.23 0.04 -3.54
CA PHE A 140 -17.46 1.42 -3.98
C PHE A 140 -17.22 1.57 -5.48
N GLU A 141 -17.65 2.67 -6.08
CA GLU A 141 -17.45 2.93 -7.51
C GLU A 141 -16.37 4.00 -7.72
N ILE A 142 -15.53 3.83 -8.74
CA ILE A 142 -14.58 4.85 -9.20
C ILE A 142 -14.99 5.31 -10.61
N GLU A 143 -14.94 6.62 -10.84
CA GLU A 143 -14.94 7.22 -12.18
C GLU A 143 -13.55 7.83 -12.43
N PHE A 144 -12.81 7.33 -13.42
CA PHE A 144 -11.57 7.94 -13.92
C PHE A 144 -11.84 8.72 -15.20
N TYR A 145 -11.31 9.94 -15.27
CA TYR A 145 -11.30 10.76 -16.48
C TYR A 145 -9.87 11.15 -16.82
N MET A 146 -9.52 11.17 -18.11
CA MET A 146 -8.18 11.51 -18.58
C MET A 146 -8.20 12.35 -19.85
N ASP A 147 -7.25 13.26 -19.96
CA ASP A 147 -7.00 14.08 -21.16
C ASP A 147 -5.74 13.56 -21.87
N THR A 148 -5.93 12.92 -23.03
CA THR A 148 -4.85 12.34 -23.81
C THR A 148 -4.31 13.25 -24.91
N ASP A 149 -5.03 14.31 -25.30
CA ASP A 149 -4.67 15.17 -26.43
C ASP A 149 -3.98 16.48 -26.00
N SER A 150 -4.25 16.97 -24.79
CA SER A 150 -3.70 18.26 -24.27
C SER A 150 -2.51 18.11 -23.32
N THR A 151 -2.09 16.88 -23.00
CA THR A 151 -1.07 16.63 -21.97
C THR A 151 0.02 15.67 -22.46
N ASP A 152 1.29 15.97 -22.15
CA ASP A 152 2.43 15.16 -22.62
C ASP A 152 2.43 13.72 -22.06
N TYR A 153 1.83 13.52 -20.88
CA TYR A 153 1.73 12.20 -20.22
C TYR A 153 0.42 11.45 -20.53
N GLY A 154 -0.62 12.13 -21.01
CA GLY A 154 -1.95 11.56 -21.26
C GLY A 154 -1.94 10.30 -22.12
N PRO A 155 -1.29 10.28 -23.30
CA PRO A 155 -1.20 9.10 -24.15
C PRO A 155 -0.49 7.91 -23.49
N LEU A 156 0.57 8.19 -22.71
CA LEU A 156 1.31 7.16 -21.96
C LEU A 156 0.45 6.60 -20.82
N MET A 157 -0.32 7.44 -20.15
CA MET A 157 -1.23 7.02 -19.09
C MET A 157 -2.42 6.23 -19.64
N ALA A 158 -2.97 6.59 -20.79
CA ALA A 158 -4.01 5.82 -21.48
C ALA A 158 -3.55 4.38 -21.76
N LEU A 159 -2.37 4.22 -22.38
CA LEU A 159 -1.77 2.91 -22.61
C LEU A 159 -1.54 2.13 -21.30
N LYS A 160 -1.11 2.80 -20.23
CA LYS A 160 -0.95 2.19 -18.90
C LYS A 160 -2.30 1.70 -18.34
N MET A 161 -3.32 2.56 -18.31
CA MET A 161 -4.66 2.23 -17.80
C MET A 161 -5.28 1.05 -18.57
N GLU A 162 -5.16 1.05 -19.90
CA GLU A 162 -5.58 -0.08 -20.75
C GLU A 162 -4.82 -1.37 -20.40
N SER A 163 -3.49 -1.30 -20.25
CA SER A 163 -2.65 -2.46 -19.85
C SER A 163 -2.94 -2.99 -18.43
N GLU A 164 -3.56 -2.17 -17.59
CA GLU A 164 -3.95 -2.50 -16.21
C GLU A 164 -5.45 -2.83 -16.10
N SER A 165 -6.18 -2.94 -17.22
CA SER A 165 -7.63 -3.17 -17.29
C SER A 165 -8.47 -2.15 -16.51
N VAL A 166 -7.96 -0.92 -16.33
CA VAL A 166 -8.66 0.18 -15.66
C VAL A 166 -9.60 0.86 -16.65
N ASN A 167 -10.89 0.95 -16.32
CA ASN A 167 -11.87 1.68 -17.13
C ASN A 167 -11.74 3.19 -16.89
N TRP A 168 -11.65 3.97 -17.96
CA TRP A 168 -11.50 5.43 -17.93
C TRP A 168 -12.32 6.10 -19.02
N THR A 169 -12.50 7.43 -18.93
CA THR A 169 -13.25 8.25 -19.90
C THR A 169 -12.37 9.40 -20.41
N GLU A 170 -12.26 9.54 -21.73
CA GLU A 170 -11.59 10.68 -22.38
C GLU A 170 -12.30 12.00 -22.09
N ILE A 171 -11.55 13.09 -21.91
CA ILE A 171 -12.05 14.47 -21.77
C ILE A 171 -11.26 15.44 -22.65
N ASP A 172 -11.96 16.39 -23.27
CA ASP A 172 -11.37 17.42 -24.14
C ASP A 172 -10.98 18.67 -23.33
N GLY A 173 -9.80 18.62 -22.70
CA GLY A 173 -9.21 19.79 -22.04
C GLY A 173 -9.81 20.19 -20.69
N TRP A 174 -9.26 21.28 -20.16
CA TRP A 174 -9.66 21.83 -18.87
C TRP A 174 -11.13 22.30 -18.83
N ASP A 175 -11.69 22.74 -19.96
CA ASP A 175 -13.09 23.19 -20.05
C ASP A 175 -14.09 22.05 -19.75
N GLU A 176 -13.77 20.80 -20.09
CA GLU A 176 -14.54 19.63 -19.65
C GLU A 176 -14.16 19.19 -18.23
N GLY A 177 -12.86 19.18 -17.90
CA GLY A 177 -12.34 18.81 -16.58
C GLY A 177 -12.96 19.63 -15.43
N ILE A 178 -13.07 20.96 -15.59
CA ILE A 178 -13.70 21.85 -14.60
C ILE A 178 -15.21 21.61 -14.45
N GLN A 179 -15.90 21.08 -15.47
CA GLN A 179 -17.31 20.69 -15.35
C GLN A 179 -17.44 19.35 -14.63
N ILE A 180 -16.56 18.39 -14.88
CA ILE A 180 -16.53 17.11 -14.15
C ILE A 180 -16.28 17.34 -12.67
N LEU A 181 -15.31 18.20 -12.34
CA LEU A 181 -15.04 18.67 -10.98
C LEU A 181 -16.31 19.25 -10.33
N LYS A 182 -16.98 20.21 -10.98
CA LYS A 182 -18.22 20.81 -10.47
C LYS A 182 -19.34 19.79 -10.29
N ASN A 183 -19.54 18.91 -11.27
CA ASN A 183 -20.52 17.84 -11.23
C ASN A 183 -20.26 16.83 -10.09
N GLY A 184 -18.99 16.54 -9.77
CA GLY A 184 -18.60 15.74 -8.61
C GLY A 184 -19.04 16.41 -7.29
N ILE A 185 -18.64 17.67 -7.11
CA ILE A 185 -19.00 18.48 -5.93
C ILE A 185 -20.53 18.60 -5.78
N ASP A 186 -21.26 18.84 -6.87
CA ASP A 186 -22.73 18.97 -6.88
C ASP A 186 -23.45 17.64 -6.55
N ARG A 187 -22.80 16.50 -6.82
CA ARG A 187 -23.26 15.16 -6.39
C ARG A 187 -22.94 14.88 -4.91
N GLY A 188 -22.10 15.70 -4.27
CA GLY A 188 -21.64 15.55 -2.90
C GLY A 188 -20.32 14.79 -2.75
N PHE A 189 -19.56 14.60 -3.84
CA PHE A 189 -18.30 13.86 -3.86
C PHE A 189 -17.13 14.82 -4.08
N PRO A 190 -16.10 14.80 -3.22
CA PRO A 190 -14.87 15.53 -3.49
C PRO A 190 -14.14 14.86 -4.67
N VAL A 191 -13.28 15.61 -5.34
CA VAL A 191 -12.70 15.23 -6.63
C VAL A 191 -11.19 15.25 -6.54
N GLU A 192 -10.54 14.10 -6.72
CA GLU A 192 -9.08 14.02 -6.78
C GLU A 192 -8.61 14.49 -8.15
N ILE A 193 -7.56 15.30 -8.20
CA ILE A 193 -6.86 15.64 -9.44
C ILE A 193 -5.35 15.56 -9.28
N TYR A 194 -4.66 15.27 -10.37
CA TYR A 194 -3.20 15.32 -10.43
C TYR A 194 -2.74 16.72 -10.87
N VAL A 195 -1.80 17.30 -10.13
CA VAL A 195 -1.30 18.68 -10.31
C VAL A 195 0.23 18.78 -10.19
N ASN A 196 0.81 19.75 -10.87
CA ASN A 196 2.21 20.12 -10.75
C ASN A 196 2.39 21.09 -9.57
N LEU A 197 3.22 20.68 -8.60
CA LEU A 197 3.52 21.42 -7.38
C LEU A 197 3.97 22.86 -7.62
N GLN A 198 4.77 23.12 -8.65
CA GLN A 198 5.35 24.45 -8.90
C GLN A 198 4.27 25.53 -9.12
N ASN A 199 3.08 25.12 -9.57
CA ASN A 199 1.95 25.97 -9.93
C ASN A 199 0.90 26.10 -8.80
N LEU A 200 1.06 25.36 -7.70
CA LEU A 200 0.24 25.51 -6.50
C LEU A 200 0.72 26.72 -5.66
N PRO A 201 -0.19 27.55 -5.11
CA PRO A 201 0.16 28.83 -4.50
C PRO A 201 0.77 28.75 -3.10
N ALA A 202 0.89 27.56 -2.49
CA ALA A 202 1.48 27.38 -1.17
C ALA A 202 2.99 27.62 -1.17
N SER A 203 3.53 28.17 -0.07
CA SER A 203 4.94 28.56 0.06
C SER A 203 5.91 27.38 0.14
N ASP A 204 5.45 26.20 0.58
CA ASP A 204 6.23 24.95 0.58
C ASP A 204 6.84 24.64 -0.80
N TYR A 205 6.21 25.12 -1.88
CA TYR A 205 6.65 24.91 -3.26
C TYR A 205 7.48 26.08 -3.83
N ASP A 206 7.77 27.12 -3.04
CA ASP A 206 8.65 28.22 -3.47
C ASP A 206 10.05 27.71 -3.79
N ILE A 207 10.56 26.68 -3.09
CA ILE A 207 11.86 26.07 -3.42
C ILE A 207 11.88 25.46 -4.84
N LEU A 208 10.78 24.88 -5.31
CA LEU A 208 10.69 24.31 -6.66
C LEU A 208 10.71 25.44 -7.72
N ARG A 209 9.98 26.53 -7.44
CA ARG A 209 9.95 27.75 -8.26
C ARG A 209 11.32 28.45 -8.31
N ASP A 210 11.99 28.59 -7.17
CA ASP A 210 13.30 29.24 -7.05
C ASP A 210 14.42 28.43 -7.73
N LEU A 211 14.32 27.09 -7.71
CA LEU A 211 15.21 26.21 -8.46
C LEU A 211 14.94 26.23 -9.99
N GLY A 212 13.85 26.85 -10.43
CA GLY A 212 13.47 26.90 -11.84
C GLY A 212 13.09 25.54 -12.41
N ILE A 213 12.62 24.61 -11.55
CA ILE A 213 11.97 23.38 -11.99
C ILE A 213 10.65 23.81 -12.64
N ASN A 214 10.57 23.69 -13.96
CA ASN A 214 9.47 24.22 -14.77
C ASN A 214 8.81 23.17 -15.68
N ASP A 215 9.54 22.11 -16.05
CA ASP A 215 9.07 21.06 -16.97
C ASP A 215 9.19 19.67 -16.32
N THR A 216 8.16 18.84 -16.51
CA THR A 216 8.12 17.39 -16.19
C THR A 216 8.42 16.97 -14.73
N THR A 217 7.35 16.97 -13.90
CA THR A 217 7.23 16.32 -12.56
C THR A 217 8.08 16.92 -11.41
N PRO A 218 7.59 16.91 -10.15
CA PRO A 218 6.72 15.90 -9.51
C PRO A 218 5.22 15.96 -9.87
N THR A 219 4.61 14.79 -10.10
CA THR A 219 3.15 14.63 -10.06
C THR A 219 2.68 14.65 -8.61
N HIS A 220 1.71 15.48 -8.27
CA HIS A 220 1.08 15.50 -6.95
C HIS A 220 -0.41 15.25 -7.04
N SER A 221 -1.00 14.65 -6.01
CA SER A 221 -2.45 14.44 -5.91
C SER A 221 -3.02 15.37 -4.84
N ILE A 222 -4.06 16.13 -5.22
CA ILE A 222 -4.82 17.00 -4.33
C ILE A 222 -6.31 16.67 -4.41
N LEU A 223 -7.05 17.01 -3.35
CA LEU A 223 -8.50 16.80 -3.30
C LEU A 223 -9.26 18.12 -3.39
N ILE A 224 -10.05 18.30 -4.43
CA ILE A 224 -10.95 19.44 -4.58
C ILE A 224 -12.23 19.18 -3.76
N THR A 225 -12.61 20.13 -2.91
CA THR A 225 -13.78 20.01 -2.01
C THR A 225 -14.84 21.11 -2.22
N GLY A 226 -14.57 22.10 -3.07
CA GLY A 226 -15.58 23.10 -3.45
C GLY A 226 -15.19 23.97 -4.63
N TYR A 227 -16.15 24.74 -5.14
CA TYR A 227 -15.96 25.70 -6.21
C TYR A 227 -16.83 26.94 -6.01
N ASN A 228 -16.43 28.06 -6.62
CA ASN A 228 -17.17 29.32 -6.62
C ASN A 228 -16.96 30.07 -7.95
N ASN A 229 -17.99 30.11 -8.78
CA ASN A 229 -18.00 30.79 -10.08
C ASN A 229 -18.02 32.32 -9.97
N THR A 230 -18.42 32.89 -8.82
CA THR A 230 -18.44 34.34 -8.59
C THR A 230 -17.04 34.89 -8.32
N SER A 231 -16.22 34.16 -7.55
CA SER A 231 -14.80 34.48 -7.33
C SER A 231 -13.88 33.89 -8.39
N GLY A 232 -14.34 32.87 -9.14
CA GLY A 232 -13.51 32.12 -10.08
C GLY A 232 -12.48 31.25 -9.37
N THR A 233 -12.87 30.61 -8.26
CA THR A 233 -11.97 29.83 -7.40
C THR A 233 -12.48 28.41 -7.12
N ALA A 234 -11.56 27.50 -6.85
CA ALA A 234 -11.83 26.19 -6.25
C ALA A 234 -11.24 26.14 -4.83
N GLN A 235 -11.79 25.30 -3.96
CA GLN A 235 -11.21 24.99 -2.66
C GLN A 235 -10.55 23.63 -2.70
N ILE A 236 -9.30 23.55 -2.26
CA ILE A 236 -8.46 22.37 -2.33
C ILE A 236 -7.97 21.95 -0.95
N MET A 237 -7.79 20.64 -0.78
CA MET A 237 -7.07 20.02 0.32
C MET A 237 -5.80 19.41 -0.27
N ASP A 238 -4.66 19.91 0.18
CA ASP A 238 -3.33 19.53 -0.32
C ASP A 238 -2.58 18.76 0.78
N PRO A 239 -2.38 17.44 0.63
CA PRO A 239 -1.82 16.61 1.69
C PRO A 239 -0.30 16.75 1.86
N ALA A 240 0.40 17.49 0.99
CA ALA A 240 1.86 17.69 1.07
C ALA A 240 2.29 18.95 1.82
N ILE A 241 1.36 19.83 2.19
CA ILE A 241 1.68 21.04 2.97
C ILE A 241 2.32 20.67 4.31
N GLY A 242 3.35 21.43 4.70
CA GLY A 242 4.20 21.17 5.85
C GLY A 242 5.34 20.18 5.58
N LEU A 243 5.29 19.37 4.52
CA LEU A 243 6.28 18.32 4.31
C LEU A 243 7.67 18.85 3.93
N ILE A 244 7.75 19.96 3.20
CA ILE A 244 9.04 20.49 2.72
C ILE A 244 9.67 21.43 3.77
N ASP A 245 8.84 22.24 4.43
CA ASP A 245 9.30 23.28 5.36
C ASP A 245 9.45 22.81 6.82
N ASP A 246 8.58 21.92 7.32
CA ASP A 246 8.72 21.27 8.66
C ASP A 246 8.22 19.80 8.65
N PRO A 247 8.98 18.88 8.01
CA PRO A 247 8.60 17.46 7.85
C PRO A 247 8.39 16.66 9.14
N ALA A 248 8.60 17.26 10.32
CA ALA A 248 8.42 16.62 11.61
C ALA A 248 7.03 16.89 12.24
N THR A 249 6.21 17.79 11.65
CA THR A 249 4.91 18.15 12.24
C THR A 249 3.77 18.15 11.22
N PHE A 250 2.64 17.58 11.63
CA PHE A 250 1.37 17.70 10.92
C PHE A 250 0.92 19.17 10.87
N PRO A 251 0.43 19.69 9.72
CA PRO A 251 -0.05 21.06 9.60
C PRO A 251 -1.38 21.28 10.35
N ASP A 252 -1.29 21.57 11.65
CA ASP A 252 -2.44 21.74 12.56
C ASP A 252 -3.10 23.13 12.50
N ASP A 253 -2.51 24.06 11.75
CA ASP A 253 -3.01 25.42 11.51
C ASP A 253 -4.07 25.51 10.40
N GLY A 254 -4.30 24.42 9.66
CA GLY A 254 -5.22 24.35 8.53
C GLY A 254 -4.64 24.87 7.21
N SER A 255 -3.32 25.12 7.13
CA SER A 255 -2.61 25.52 5.90
C SER A 255 -2.81 24.56 4.73
N GLY A 256 -3.04 23.27 5.00
CA GLY A 256 -3.40 22.25 4.00
C GLY A 256 -4.77 22.45 3.31
N ILE A 257 -5.57 23.47 3.68
CA ILE A 257 -6.89 23.74 3.08
C ILE A 257 -6.98 25.20 2.63
N TYR A 258 -7.01 25.45 1.31
CA TYR A 258 -7.01 26.81 0.77
C TYR A 258 -7.78 26.95 -0.56
N ASP A 259 -8.04 28.20 -0.94
CA ASP A 259 -8.70 28.54 -2.21
C ASP A 259 -7.65 28.88 -3.29
N ILE A 260 -7.86 28.37 -4.50
CA ILE A 260 -7.03 28.60 -5.70
C ILE A 260 -7.89 29.18 -6.83
N SER A 261 -7.33 30.05 -7.67
CA SER A 261 -8.06 30.56 -8.86
C SER A 261 -8.21 29.47 -9.93
N TYR A 262 -9.30 29.48 -10.70
CA TYR A 262 -9.48 28.54 -11.82
C TYR A 262 -8.34 28.62 -12.86
N THR A 263 -7.75 29.81 -13.06
CA THR A 263 -6.59 29.98 -13.94
C THR A 263 -5.32 29.37 -13.34
N SER A 264 -5.10 29.52 -12.03
CA SER A 264 -3.96 28.85 -11.37
C SER A 264 -4.13 27.33 -11.33
N LEU A 265 -5.36 26.86 -11.16
CA LEU A 265 -5.68 25.43 -11.15
C LEU A 265 -5.55 24.79 -12.54
N ASP A 266 -6.00 25.48 -13.58
CA ASP A 266 -5.72 25.14 -14.99
C ASP A 266 -4.21 24.96 -15.21
N GLN A 267 -3.41 25.98 -14.90
CA GLN A 267 -1.95 25.88 -15.04
C GLN A 267 -1.33 24.78 -14.17
N ALA A 268 -1.87 24.48 -12.99
CA ALA A 268 -1.41 23.37 -12.16
C ALA A 268 -1.79 21.99 -12.70
N TRP A 269 -2.91 21.88 -13.41
CA TRP A 269 -3.36 20.66 -14.06
C TRP A 269 -2.69 20.42 -15.42
N LEU A 270 -2.31 21.49 -16.14
CA LEU A 270 -1.61 21.39 -17.43
C LEU A 270 -0.37 20.48 -17.35
N GLY A 271 -0.33 19.51 -18.27
CA GLY A 271 0.71 18.49 -18.34
C GLY A 271 0.40 17.22 -17.56
N LEU A 272 -0.73 17.11 -16.85
CA LEU A 272 -1.09 15.93 -16.05
C LEU A 272 -2.44 15.33 -16.39
N TYR A 273 -2.52 14.02 -16.16
CA TYR A 273 -3.29 13.13 -17.01
C TYR A 273 -4.71 12.80 -16.54
N GLY A 274 -5.20 13.27 -15.38
CA GLY A 274 -6.55 12.85 -14.98
C GLY A 274 -7.20 13.42 -13.72
N ILE A 275 -8.44 12.97 -13.56
CA ILE A 275 -9.40 13.30 -12.50
C ILE A 275 -10.02 11.98 -11.99
N THR A 276 -10.09 11.79 -10.68
CA THR A 276 -10.74 10.64 -10.04
C THR A 276 -11.94 11.10 -9.20
N ILE A 277 -13.07 10.39 -9.31
CA ILE A 277 -14.22 10.55 -8.40
C ILE A 277 -14.55 9.19 -7.75
N VAL A 278 -14.51 9.15 -6.43
CA VAL A 278 -14.90 7.98 -5.62
C VAL A 278 -16.34 8.15 -5.13
N LYS A 279 -17.18 7.12 -5.28
CA LYS A 279 -18.62 7.17 -5.01
C LYS A 279 -19.10 5.94 -4.22
N PRO A 280 -20.16 6.05 -3.40
CA PRO A 280 -20.85 4.89 -2.81
C PRO A 280 -21.24 3.85 -3.87
N GLY A 281 -21.08 2.56 -3.55
CA GLY A 281 -21.44 1.44 -4.44
C GLY A 281 -22.32 0.39 -3.75
N SER A 282 -22.06 -0.89 -4.03
CA SER A 282 -22.81 -2.03 -3.49
C SER A 282 -22.48 -2.37 -2.03
N GLY A 283 -21.34 -1.92 -1.51
CA GLY A 283 -20.80 -2.33 -0.21
C GLY A 283 -19.94 -3.60 -0.28
N ILE A 284 -19.29 -3.90 0.86
CA ILE A 284 -18.25 -4.94 1.02
C ILE A 284 -18.69 -6.31 0.44
N ARG A 285 -17.78 -6.99 -0.26
CA ARG A 285 -18.03 -8.31 -0.87
C ARG A 285 -18.25 -9.41 0.18
N GLU A 286 -19.12 -10.37 -0.12
CA GLU A 286 -19.47 -11.48 0.79
C GLU A 286 -18.24 -12.31 1.25
N ASP A 287 -17.26 -12.55 0.36
CA ASP A 287 -16.03 -13.30 0.64
C ASP A 287 -14.82 -12.39 0.98
N PHE A 288 -15.04 -11.13 1.38
CA PHE A 288 -14.00 -10.11 1.60
C PHE A 288 -12.76 -10.62 2.33
N THR A 289 -12.90 -11.23 3.51
CA THR A 289 -11.79 -11.73 4.33
C THR A 289 -10.91 -12.74 3.58
N HIS A 290 -11.51 -13.62 2.78
CA HIS A 290 -10.78 -14.64 2.03
C HIS A 290 -10.03 -14.02 0.85
N ASP A 291 -10.71 -13.19 0.07
CA ASP A 291 -10.15 -12.62 -1.14
C ASP A 291 -9.09 -11.55 -0.82
N PHE A 292 -9.33 -10.71 0.20
CA PHE A 292 -8.35 -9.73 0.66
C PHE A 292 -7.11 -10.38 1.27
N VAL A 293 -7.25 -11.46 2.06
CA VAL A 293 -6.06 -12.16 2.56
C VAL A 293 -5.27 -12.82 1.42
N ASN A 294 -5.92 -13.49 0.48
CA ASN A 294 -5.21 -14.06 -0.68
C ASN A 294 -4.50 -12.97 -1.50
N TYR A 295 -5.13 -11.82 -1.69
CA TYR A 295 -4.50 -10.66 -2.30
C TYR A 295 -3.20 -10.24 -1.57
N ILE A 296 -3.21 -10.12 -0.24
CA ILE A 296 -1.99 -9.81 0.54
C ILE A 296 -0.95 -10.94 0.47
N LEU A 297 -1.36 -12.20 0.43
CA LEU A 297 -0.45 -13.34 0.23
C LEU A 297 0.27 -13.26 -1.12
N ASP A 298 -0.47 -12.96 -2.18
CA ASP A 298 0.07 -12.80 -3.54
C ASP A 298 1.02 -11.60 -3.62
N ARG A 299 0.67 -10.48 -2.96
CA ARG A 299 1.53 -9.30 -2.84
C ARG A 299 2.86 -9.64 -2.15
N LEU A 300 2.83 -10.27 -0.97
CA LEU A 300 4.04 -10.67 -0.24
C LEU A 300 4.92 -11.65 -1.02
N ARG A 301 4.32 -12.66 -1.68
CA ARG A 301 5.03 -13.73 -2.40
C ARG A 301 5.53 -13.32 -3.79
N GLY A 302 5.00 -12.23 -4.34
CA GLY A 302 5.31 -11.81 -5.71
C GLY A 302 4.61 -12.64 -6.78
N ASP A 303 3.34 -13.02 -6.58
CA ASP A 303 2.61 -13.76 -7.61
C ASP A 303 2.40 -12.89 -8.85
N ARG A 304 3.03 -13.30 -9.96
CA ARG A 304 3.05 -12.53 -11.21
C ARG A 304 1.66 -12.31 -11.80
N THR A 305 0.72 -13.25 -11.62
CA THR A 305 -0.65 -13.12 -12.13
C THR A 305 -1.45 -12.05 -11.40
N SER A 306 -1.10 -11.79 -10.13
CA SER A 306 -1.72 -10.77 -9.28
C SER A 306 -1.06 -9.39 -9.46
N TYR A 307 0.26 -9.34 -9.67
CA TYR A 307 1.00 -8.10 -9.92
C TYR A 307 0.81 -7.57 -11.35
N ALA A 308 1.05 -8.43 -12.33
CA ALA A 308 1.14 -8.08 -13.75
C ALA A 308 0.40 -9.12 -14.61
N PRO A 309 -0.94 -9.21 -14.49
CA PRO A 309 -1.75 -10.04 -15.39
C PRO A 309 -1.45 -9.70 -16.85
N GLU A 310 -1.44 -10.71 -17.71
CA GLU A 310 -1.07 -10.63 -19.13
C GLU A 310 0.41 -10.26 -19.42
N SER A 311 1.22 -10.07 -18.38
CA SER A 311 2.65 -9.70 -18.44
C SER A 311 3.52 -10.62 -17.57
N GLU A 312 3.03 -11.81 -17.21
CA GLU A 312 3.65 -12.71 -16.25
C GLU A 312 5.00 -13.29 -16.75
N ASP A 313 5.16 -13.42 -18.06
CA ASP A 313 6.35 -13.98 -18.71
C ASP A 313 7.52 -12.97 -18.82
N ILE A 314 7.37 -11.72 -18.37
CA ILE A 314 8.44 -10.71 -18.38
C ILE A 314 9.52 -11.06 -17.34
N PHE A 315 10.57 -11.75 -17.77
CA PHE A 315 11.57 -12.33 -16.86
C PHE A 315 12.36 -11.31 -16.02
N PHE A 316 12.61 -10.12 -16.56
CA PHE A 316 13.38 -9.05 -15.90
C PHE A 316 12.58 -8.23 -14.87
N TRP A 317 11.29 -8.52 -14.72
CA TRP A 317 10.42 -7.88 -13.73
C TRP A 317 10.14 -8.85 -12.58
N ASN A 318 10.49 -8.46 -11.36
CA ASN A 318 10.39 -9.27 -10.15
C ASN A 318 9.50 -8.58 -9.11
N PHE A 319 8.83 -9.37 -8.27
CA PHE A 319 7.77 -8.89 -7.37
C PHE A 319 7.87 -9.49 -5.97
N GLY A 320 7.26 -8.82 -4.98
CA GLY A 320 7.19 -9.26 -3.59
C GLY A 320 8.56 -9.59 -3.00
N SER A 321 8.67 -10.70 -2.26
CA SER A 321 9.93 -11.21 -1.74
C SER A 321 11.01 -11.38 -2.83
N ASN A 322 10.63 -11.76 -4.05
CA ASN A 322 11.57 -11.91 -5.16
C ASN A 322 12.10 -10.58 -5.72
N ALA A 323 11.42 -9.45 -5.52
CA ALA A 323 11.93 -8.13 -5.90
C ALA A 323 13.22 -7.80 -5.11
N PHE A 324 13.20 -8.00 -3.78
CA PHE A 324 14.37 -7.79 -2.93
C PHE A 324 15.52 -8.77 -3.24
N ARG A 325 15.21 -10.05 -3.51
CA ARG A 325 16.23 -11.05 -3.89
C ARG A 325 16.88 -10.75 -5.24
N ALA A 326 16.10 -10.29 -6.22
CA ALA A 326 16.63 -9.89 -7.52
C ALA A 326 17.55 -8.66 -7.38
N MET A 327 17.11 -7.64 -6.66
CA MET A 327 17.95 -6.47 -6.38
C MET A 327 19.23 -6.83 -5.62
N ALA A 328 19.17 -7.76 -4.66
CA ALA A 328 20.36 -8.28 -3.99
C ALA A 328 21.31 -9.01 -4.97
N ALA A 329 20.78 -9.82 -5.89
CA ALA A 329 21.61 -10.52 -6.87
C ALA A 329 22.32 -9.55 -7.85
N ASP A 330 21.67 -8.44 -8.21
CA ASP A 330 22.21 -7.45 -9.14
C ASP A 330 23.15 -6.44 -8.45
N LEU A 331 23.04 -6.18 -7.14
CA LEU A 331 23.92 -5.30 -6.34
C LEU A 331 25.34 -5.88 -6.10
N THR A 332 26.01 -6.28 -7.18
CA THR A 332 27.36 -6.83 -7.25
C THR A 332 28.23 -6.05 -8.22
N GLU A 333 29.56 -6.25 -8.18
CA GLU A 333 30.50 -5.68 -9.17
C GLU A 333 30.05 -5.96 -10.62
N ALA A 334 29.59 -7.17 -10.91
CA ALA A 334 29.18 -7.56 -12.25
C ALA A 334 27.88 -6.87 -12.69
N GLY A 335 26.89 -6.75 -11.79
CA GLY A 335 25.64 -6.05 -12.09
C GLY A 335 25.84 -4.55 -12.24
N LEU A 336 26.62 -3.92 -11.36
CA LEU A 336 27.00 -2.51 -11.46
C LEU A 336 27.80 -2.22 -12.74
N SER A 337 28.76 -3.07 -13.13
CA SER A 337 29.47 -2.93 -14.41
C SER A 337 28.50 -3.03 -15.59
N SER A 338 27.64 -4.05 -15.61
CA SER A 338 26.63 -4.23 -16.68
C SER A 338 25.59 -3.11 -16.75
N PHE A 339 25.46 -2.27 -15.72
CA PHE A 339 24.63 -1.06 -15.74
C PHE A 339 25.44 0.15 -16.23
N MET A 340 26.66 0.34 -15.75
CA MET A 340 27.52 1.44 -16.17
C MET A 340 28.01 1.33 -17.62
N ASP A 341 28.05 0.12 -18.18
CA ASP A 341 28.33 -0.16 -19.60
C ASP A 341 27.29 0.47 -20.54
N GLU A 342 26.05 0.70 -20.11
CA GLU A 342 25.01 1.36 -20.94
C GLU A 342 25.24 2.87 -21.06
N PHE A 343 25.98 3.45 -20.11
CA PHE A 343 26.29 4.87 -20.05
C PHE A 343 27.66 5.20 -20.66
N ASP A 344 28.23 4.32 -21.49
CA ASP A 344 29.68 4.34 -21.74
C ASP A 344 30.17 5.60 -22.48
N GLU A 345 29.26 6.23 -23.22
CA GLU A 345 29.40 7.51 -23.93
C GLU A 345 29.53 8.76 -23.05
N TYR A 346 29.10 8.69 -21.79
CA TYR A 346 29.15 9.81 -20.85
C TYR A 346 30.54 9.99 -20.24
N ASN A 347 30.83 11.23 -19.80
CA ASN A 347 32.07 11.54 -19.11
C ASN A 347 32.08 10.96 -17.67
N LEU A 348 33.27 10.91 -17.05
CA LEU A 348 33.47 10.28 -15.75
C LEU A 348 32.65 10.93 -14.62
N GLU A 349 32.52 12.26 -14.62
CA GLU A 349 31.70 13.05 -13.69
C GLU A 349 30.21 12.69 -13.81
N THR A 350 29.71 12.54 -15.04
CA THR A 350 28.31 12.15 -15.29
C THR A 350 28.06 10.70 -14.87
N LYS A 351 28.98 9.77 -15.15
CA LYS A 351 28.92 8.38 -14.68
C LYS A 351 28.96 8.27 -13.14
N SER A 352 29.75 9.13 -12.49
CA SER A 352 29.81 9.27 -11.02
C SER A 352 28.48 9.74 -10.43
N ILE A 353 27.85 10.75 -11.04
CA ILE A 353 26.51 11.23 -10.67
C ILE A 353 25.46 10.11 -10.86
N ILE A 354 25.50 9.36 -11.95
CA ILE A 354 24.59 8.23 -12.19
C ILE A 354 24.68 7.17 -11.08
N LEU A 355 25.89 6.86 -10.59
CA LEU A 355 26.07 5.95 -9.44
C LEU A 355 25.49 6.54 -8.14
N GLN A 356 25.72 7.83 -7.86
CA GLN A 356 25.15 8.51 -6.69
C GLN A 356 23.61 8.51 -6.74
N ASN A 357 23.04 8.80 -7.90
CA ASN A 357 21.59 8.80 -8.14
C ASN A 357 21.00 7.41 -7.93
N LEU A 358 21.62 6.35 -8.45
CA LEU A 358 21.17 4.97 -8.24
C LEU A 358 21.11 4.61 -6.73
N GLY A 359 22.14 5.01 -5.97
CA GLY A 359 22.15 4.84 -4.51
C GLY A 359 21.01 5.58 -3.81
N PHE A 360 20.80 6.85 -4.17
CA PHE A 360 19.72 7.67 -3.62
C PHE A 360 18.32 7.14 -3.99
N GLU A 361 18.10 6.74 -5.23
CA GLU A 361 16.80 6.21 -5.71
C GLU A 361 16.44 4.88 -5.04
N ILE A 362 17.42 4.01 -4.80
CA ILE A 362 17.22 2.77 -4.04
C ILE A 362 16.88 3.10 -2.57
N GLU A 363 17.60 4.04 -1.94
CA GLU A 363 17.35 4.42 -0.53
C GLU A 363 15.99 5.12 -0.34
N PHE A 364 15.64 6.04 -1.24
CA PHE A 364 14.33 6.69 -1.32
C PHE A 364 13.20 5.64 -1.42
N SER A 365 13.33 4.71 -2.35
CA SER A 365 12.31 3.70 -2.62
C SER A 365 12.17 2.68 -1.48
N LEU A 366 13.29 2.25 -0.89
CA LEU A 366 13.28 1.40 0.31
C LEU A 366 12.71 2.13 1.53
N THR A 367 12.89 3.45 1.64
CA THR A 367 12.25 4.28 2.68
C THR A 367 10.74 4.31 2.50
N GLN A 368 10.24 4.60 1.30
CA GLN A 368 8.80 4.55 1.00
C GLN A 368 8.19 3.16 1.30
N GLN A 369 8.90 2.09 0.97
CA GLN A 369 8.46 0.73 1.29
C GLN A 369 8.46 0.45 2.80
N CYS A 370 9.50 0.89 3.52
CA CYS A 370 9.60 0.75 4.97
C CYS A 370 8.40 1.38 5.69
N GLU A 371 8.11 2.65 5.39
CA GLU A 371 7.04 3.38 6.07
C GLU A 371 5.66 2.83 5.73
N SER A 372 5.39 2.51 4.45
CA SER A 372 4.12 1.93 4.04
C SER A 372 3.92 0.50 4.58
N TYR A 373 4.96 -0.33 4.62
CA TYR A 373 4.91 -1.66 5.22
C TYR A 373 4.67 -1.59 6.73
N ARG A 374 5.37 -0.70 7.44
CA ARG A 374 5.17 -0.46 8.88
C ARG A 374 3.73 -0.06 9.18
N ALA A 375 3.21 0.95 8.47
CA ALA A 375 1.83 1.41 8.62
C ALA A 375 0.83 0.28 8.30
N ALA A 376 1.03 -0.44 7.20
CA ALA A 376 0.12 -1.50 6.77
C ALA A 376 0.10 -2.72 7.71
N ILE A 377 1.25 -3.13 8.29
CA ILE A 377 1.29 -4.20 9.30
C ILE A 377 0.45 -3.82 10.53
N ASP A 378 0.62 -2.58 11.00
CA ASP A 378 0.01 -2.13 12.24
C ASP A 378 -1.50 -1.86 12.08
N ALA A 379 -1.94 -1.49 10.86
CA ALA A 379 -3.35 -1.32 10.51
C ALA A 379 -4.08 -2.62 10.11
N LEU A 380 -3.41 -3.64 9.57
CA LEU A 380 -4.10 -4.85 9.08
C LEU A 380 -5.03 -5.53 10.13
N PRO A 381 -4.73 -5.55 11.45
CA PRO A 381 -5.64 -6.05 12.46
C PRO A 381 -6.95 -5.26 12.67
N SER A 382 -7.04 -3.96 12.32
CA SER A 382 -8.32 -3.23 12.36
C SER A 382 -9.19 -3.55 11.14
N VAL A 383 -8.55 -3.77 9.99
CA VAL A 383 -9.18 -4.14 8.71
C VAL A 383 -9.69 -5.59 8.72
N LEU A 384 -8.99 -6.50 9.41
CA LEU A 384 -9.31 -7.94 9.51
C LEU A 384 -9.57 -8.39 10.96
N PRO A 385 -10.57 -7.81 11.68
CA PRO A 385 -10.75 -8.01 13.11
C PRO A 385 -11.21 -9.43 13.50
N ASP A 386 -11.72 -10.20 12.54
CA ASP A 386 -12.15 -11.59 12.74
C ASP A 386 -10.99 -12.62 12.62
N LEU A 387 -9.78 -12.18 12.24
CA LEU A 387 -8.60 -13.03 12.16
C LEU A 387 -7.62 -12.73 13.32
N ASP A 388 -7.08 -13.78 13.93
CA ASP A 388 -5.97 -13.63 14.88
C ASP A 388 -4.67 -13.42 14.11
N LEU A 389 -4.31 -12.15 13.93
CA LEU A 389 -3.12 -11.71 13.20
C LEU A 389 -1.90 -11.47 14.11
N GLN A 390 -1.92 -11.86 15.40
CA GLN A 390 -0.80 -11.62 16.31
C GLN A 390 0.51 -12.25 15.83
N ASP A 391 0.46 -13.52 15.40
CA ASP A 391 1.63 -14.21 14.84
C ASP A 391 2.09 -13.54 13.53
N PHE A 392 1.16 -13.05 12.69
CA PHE A 392 1.51 -12.38 11.43
C PHE A 392 2.25 -11.07 11.68
N VAL A 393 1.70 -10.21 12.54
CA VAL A 393 2.30 -8.93 12.93
C VAL A 393 3.68 -9.16 13.55
N SER A 394 3.82 -10.20 14.39
CA SER A 394 5.11 -10.54 15.01
C SER A 394 6.17 -11.01 14.00
N GLU A 395 5.79 -11.76 12.97
CA GLU A 395 6.72 -12.23 11.93
C GLU A 395 7.06 -11.10 10.96
N ALA A 396 6.05 -10.39 10.45
CA ALA A 396 6.21 -9.30 9.47
C ALA A 396 7.10 -8.16 9.99
N ARG A 397 6.98 -7.80 11.28
CA ARG A 397 7.81 -6.76 11.90
C ARG A 397 9.31 -7.09 11.90
N LEU A 398 9.73 -8.34 11.74
CA LEU A 398 11.16 -8.71 11.67
C LEU A 398 11.87 -8.07 10.46
N ALA A 399 11.16 -7.80 9.37
CA ALA A 399 11.74 -7.13 8.21
C ALA A 399 12.00 -5.64 8.48
N LEU A 400 11.31 -5.02 9.44
CA LEU A 400 11.54 -3.61 9.80
C LEU A 400 12.94 -3.39 10.38
N GLU A 401 13.48 -4.36 11.14
CA GLU A 401 14.87 -4.31 11.66
C GLU A 401 15.91 -4.24 10.53
N HIS A 402 15.59 -4.75 9.33
CA HIS A 402 16.44 -4.70 8.15
C HIS A 402 16.15 -3.47 7.28
N PHE A 403 14.88 -3.09 7.13
CA PHE A 403 14.52 -1.83 6.49
C PHE A 403 15.14 -0.62 7.20
N GLU A 404 15.23 -0.59 8.53
CA GLU A 404 15.80 0.53 9.30
C GLU A 404 17.30 0.79 9.04
N LEU A 405 18.03 -0.15 8.41
CA LEU A 405 19.41 0.02 7.95
C LEU A 405 19.50 0.74 6.60
N PHE A 406 18.40 0.79 5.86
CA PHE A 406 18.26 1.48 4.57
C PHE A 406 17.44 2.77 4.71
N ALA A 407 16.33 2.73 5.45
CA ALA A 407 15.33 3.79 5.45
C ALA A 407 15.82 5.05 6.16
N ASP A 408 15.70 6.21 5.50
CA ASP A 408 15.99 7.53 6.06
C ASP A 408 14.91 8.51 5.60
N ASN A 409 14.06 8.95 6.52
CA ASN A 409 12.97 9.88 6.23
C ASN A 409 13.46 11.17 5.57
N SER A 410 14.73 11.57 5.72
CA SER A 410 15.27 12.71 4.98
C SER A 410 15.25 12.51 3.47
N THR A 411 15.46 11.30 2.95
CA THR A 411 15.41 11.03 1.50
C THR A 411 14.04 11.32 0.90
N VAL A 412 12.97 10.98 1.63
CA VAL A 412 11.58 11.17 1.21
C VAL A 412 10.99 12.51 1.64
N ASN A 413 11.64 13.27 2.53
CA ASN A 413 11.11 14.53 3.06
C ASN A 413 12.00 15.75 2.77
N THR A 414 13.13 15.61 2.07
CA THR A 414 14.00 16.72 1.68
C THR A 414 14.27 16.69 0.18
N PRO A 415 14.11 17.82 -0.54
CA PRO A 415 14.38 17.85 -1.98
C PRO A 415 15.87 17.72 -2.29
N PHE A 416 16.23 16.66 -3.04
CA PHE A 416 17.48 16.41 -3.78
C PHE A 416 18.82 16.41 -3.01
N TYR A 417 19.59 15.32 -3.15
CA TYR A 417 21.06 15.17 -2.95
C TYR A 417 21.73 15.73 -1.67
N THR A 418 20.94 16.21 -0.72
CA THR A 418 21.40 16.74 0.58
C THR A 418 20.96 15.87 1.76
N ALA A 419 20.26 14.78 1.42
CA ALA A 419 19.62 13.82 2.29
C ALA A 419 19.98 12.39 1.84
N GLY A 420 19.73 11.43 2.73
CA GLY A 420 20.26 10.07 2.61
C GLY A 420 21.58 9.94 3.36
N ARG A 421 21.57 9.13 4.42
CA ARG A 421 22.73 8.87 5.30
C ARG A 421 22.74 7.43 5.78
N LYS A 422 22.07 6.52 5.09
CA LYS A 422 22.02 5.11 5.43
C LYS A 422 22.94 4.30 4.53
N LEU A 423 22.91 2.98 4.71
CA LEU A 423 23.91 2.07 4.18
C LEU A 423 24.01 2.14 2.64
N VAL A 424 22.89 2.36 1.95
CA VAL A 424 22.84 2.38 0.48
C VAL A 424 23.45 3.67 -0.06
N THR A 425 22.91 4.84 0.29
CA THR A 425 23.40 6.13 -0.23
C THR A 425 24.89 6.30 0.12
N GLN A 426 25.30 6.01 1.36
CA GLN A 426 26.72 6.10 1.74
C GLN A 426 27.62 5.16 0.93
N ALA A 427 27.22 3.91 0.67
CA ALA A 427 28.04 2.99 -0.12
C ALA A 427 28.20 3.47 -1.57
N PHE A 428 27.13 3.95 -2.19
CA PHE A 428 27.15 4.43 -3.58
C PHE A 428 27.89 5.76 -3.74
N GLU A 429 27.71 6.73 -2.84
CA GLU A 429 28.52 7.96 -2.80
C GLU A 429 30.02 7.65 -2.69
N ASN A 430 30.38 6.71 -1.83
CA ASN A 430 31.75 6.29 -1.61
C ASN A 430 32.34 5.57 -2.84
N ILE A 431 31.58 4.66 -3.48
CA ILE A 431 31.99 4.00 -4.74
C ILE A 431 32.19 5.04 -5.85
N ALA A 432 31.24 5.97 -6.03
CA ALA A 432 31.33 7.04 -7.03
C ALA A 432 32.55 7.94 -6.81
N TYR A 433 32.82 8.33 -5.55
CA TYR A 433 34.01 9.10 -5.19
C TYR A 433 35.31 8.37 -5.55
N GLN A 434 35.43 7.07 -5.26
CA GLN A 434 36.62 6.30 -5.65
C GLN A 434 36.75 6.21 -7.18
N TYR A 435 35.65 5.90 -7.86
CA TYR A 435 35.57 5.74 -9.31
C TYR A 435 36.01 7.02 -10.04
N GLU A 436 35.52 8.19 -9.61
CA GLU A 436 35.82 9.48 -10.25
C GLU A 436 37.19 10.05 -9.85
N HIS A 437 37.52 10.07 -8.56
CA HIS A 437 38.61 10.92 -8.05
C HIS A 437 39.87 10.15 -7.63
N VAL A 438 39.80 8.83 -7.43
CA VAL A 438 40.92 8.03 -6.91
C VAL A 438 41.42 7.01 -7.93
N LEU A 439 40.50 6.43 -8.71
CA LEU A 439 40.75 5.28 -9.58
C LEU A 439 40.54 5.56 -11.07
N ASP A 440 40.28 6.81 -11.45
CA ASP A 440 40.28 7.32 -12.84
C ASP A 440 39.44 6.46 -13.82
N GLY A 441 38.24 6.07 -13.38
CA GLY A 441 37.31 5.26 -14.17
C GLY A 441 37.43 3.74 -14.02
N ASP A 442 38.23 3.20 -13.10
CA ASP A 442 38.23 1.76 -12.76
C ASP A 442 37.11 1.41 -11.76
N LEU A 443 35.95 1.02 -12.29
CA LEU A 443 34.78 0.62 -11.50
C LEU A 443 35.00 -0.67 -10.71
N SER A 444 35.72 -1.65 -11.28
CA SER A 444 36.02 -2.93 -10.62
C SER A 444 36.82 -2.69 -9.34
N SER A 445 37.88 -1.88 -9.43
CA SER A 445 38.64 -1.47 -8.25
C SER A 445 37.82 -0.62 -7.27
N ALA A 446 36.95 0.28 -7.76
CA ALA A 446 36.12 1.13 -6.89
C ALA A 446 35.10 0.32 -6.07
N VAL A 447 34.42 -0.63 -6.71
CA VAL A 447 33.48 -1.56 -6.06
C VAL A 447 34.23 -2.51 -5.10
N SER A 448 35.43 -2.97 -5.47
CA SER A 448 36.24 -3.85 -4.62
C SER A 448 36.61 -3.21 -3.27
N VAL A 449 36.74 -1.88 -3.19
CA VAL A 449 36.97 -1.16 -1.92
C VAL A 449 35.78 -1.30 -0.95
N TYR A 450 34.54 -1.35 -1.46
CA TYR A 450 33.30 -1.36 -0.67
C TYR A 450 32.48 -2.65 -0.84
N HIS A 451 33.17 -3.76 -1.10
CA HIS A 451 32.52 -5.06 -1.32
C HIS A 451 31.89 -5.63 -0.03
N GLU A 452 32.35 -5.22 1.15
CA GLU A 452 31.77 -5.63 2.44
C GLU A 452 30.41 -4.94 2.65
N GLU A 453 30.33 -3.63 2.38
CA GLU A 453 29.09 -2.84 2.46
C GLU A 453 28.05 -3.31 1.44
N LEU A 454 28.44 -3.59 0.19
CA LEU A 454 27.52 -4.19 -0.79
C LEU A 454 27.03 -5.57 -0.34
N ALA A 455 27.91 -6.42 0.22
CA ALA A 455 27.50 -7.71 0.77
C ALA A 455 26.55 -7.58 1.97
N GLU A 456 26.72 -6.57 2.82
CA GLU A 456 25.80 -6.24 3.93
C GLU A 456 24.41 -5.83 3.39
N ILE A 457 24.36 -4.97 2.36
CA ILE A 457 23.11 -4.61 1.68
C ILE A 457 22.40 -5.86 1.13
N GLN A 458 23.13 -6.75 0.42
CA GLN A 458 22.58 -7.99 -0.12
C GLN A 458 22.01 -8.92 0.96
N ILE A 459 22.69 -9.04 2.11
CA ILE A 459 22.24 -9.84 3.26
C ILE A 459 20.91 -9.30 3.79
N HIS A 460 20.80 -7.99 3.99
CA HIS A 460 19.59 -7.39 4.54
C HIS A 460 18.40 -7.41 3.57
N LEU A 461 18.63 -7.21 2.26
CA LEU A 461 17.60 -7.39 1.23
C LEU A 461 17.09 -8.84 1.17
N THR A 462 18.01 -9.83 1.27
CA THR A 462 17.65 -11.25 1.31
C THR A 462 16.84 -11.58 2.56
N ALA A 463 17.22 -11.01 3.72
CA ALA A 463 16.50 -11.22 4.98
C ALA A 463 15.09 -10.60 4.98
N ILE A 464 14.90 -9.43 4.35
CA ILE A 464 13.55 -8.86 4.12
C ILE A 464 12.69 -9.82 3.30
N ALA A 465 13.24 -10.39 2.21
CA ALA A 465 12.53 -11.35 1.37
C ALA A 465 12.11 -12.63 2.12
N ASP A 466 13.03 -13.18 2.92
CA ASP A 466 12.78 -14.39 3.71
C ASP A 466 11.69 -14.15 4.77
N VAL A 467 11.68 -12.97 5.41
CA VAL A 467 10.61 -12.56 6.33
C VAL A 467 9.28 -12.36 5.61
N TRP A 468 9.26 -11.76 4.41
CA TRP A 468 8.02 -11.59 3.63
C TRP A 468 7.37 -12.94 3.29
N ASP A 469 8.16 -13.93 2.86
CA ASP A 469 7.66 -15.29 2.62
C ASP A 469 7.20 -15.98 3.91
N ALA A 470 7.91 -15.79 5.02
CA ALA A 470 7.53 -16.33 6.33
C ALA A 470 6.20 -15.73 6.83
N ALA A 471 6.06 -14.40 6.77
CA ALA A 471 4.86 -13.67 7.12
C ALA A 471 3.66 -14.09 6.26
N ALA A 472 3.84 -14.24 4.94
CA ALA A 472 2.80 -14.82 4.07
C ALA A 472 2.43 -16.25 4.51
N GLY A 473 3.42 -17.08 4.85
CA GLY A 473 3.19 -18.40 5.42
C GLY A 473 2.39 -18.37 6.74
N VAL A 474 2.56 -17.36 7.58
CA VAL A 474 1.78 -17.16 8.83
C VAL A 474 0.35 -16.72 8.52
N LEU A 475 0.19 -15.71 7.66
CA LEU A 475 -1.11 -15.15 7.27
C LEU A 475 -2.01 -16.21 6.61
N GLU A 476 -1.44 -17.08 5.76
CA GLU A 476 -2.18 -18.21 5.17
C GLU A 476 -2.70 -19.19 6.24
N ARG A 477 -1.90 -19.43 7.30
CA ARG A 477 -2.33 -20.29 8.42
C ARG A 477 -3.42 -19.62 9.27
N ALA A 478 -3.39 -18.29 9.41
CA ALA A 478 -4.48 -17.55 10.07
C ALA A 478 -5.79 -17.68 9.28
N LEU A 479 -5.78 -17.48 7.95
CA LEU A 479 -6.95 -17.64 7.08
C LEU A 479 -7.51 -19.07 7.09
N GLN A 480 -6.65 -20.08 7.01
CA GLN A 480 -7.08 -21.50 7.08
C GLN A 480 -7.60 -21.89 8.48
N GLY A 481 -7.38 -21.03 9.48
CA GLY A 481 -7.57 -21.27 10.90
C GLY A 481 -6.58 -22.31 11.46
N LEU A 482 -6.61 -22.51 12.77
CA LEU A 482 -5.93 -23.62 13.44
C LEU A 482 -6.57 -24.99 13.09
N ARG A 483 -6.45 -25.39 11.82
CA ARG A 483 -6.59 -26.77 11.35
C ARG A 483 -5.42 -27.59 11.90
N ILE A 484 -5.47 -27.88 13.20
CA ILE A 484 -4.69 -28.95 13.81
C ILE A 484 -4.89 -30.18 12.93
N PRO A 485 -3.84 -30.72 12.26
CA PRO A 485 -4.02 -31.84 11.36
C PRO A 485 -4.72 -32.98 12.11
N PRO A 486 -5.75 -33.64 11.54
CA PRO A 486 -6.54 -34.65 12.25
C PRO A 486 -5.69 -35.77 12.90
N ILE A 487 -4.48 -35.98 12.39
CA ILE A 487 -3.43 -36.85 12.93
C ILE A 487 -3.06 -36.53 14.40
N ILE A 488 -3.02 -35.26 14.82
CA ILE A 488 -2.66 -34.86 16.20
C ILE A 488 -3.82 -35.08 17.18
N LEU A 489 -5.06 -34.84 16.73
CA LEU A 489 -6.27 -35.17 17.50
C LEU A 489 -6.48 -36.70 17.60
N LEU A 490 -6.15 -37.45 16.54
CA LEU A 490 -6.17 -38.92 16.56
C LEU A 490 -5.07 -39.50 17.46
N SER A 491 -3.84 -38.97 17.44
CA SER A 491 -2.74 -39.52 18.24
C SER A 491 -2.96 -39.32 19.75
N THR A 492 -3.43 -38.15 20.16
CA THR A 492 -3.82 -37.86 21.55
C THR A 492 -5.01 -38.70 22.02
N SER A 493 -6.02 -38.89 21.16
CA SER A 493 -7.16 -39.78 21.42
C SER A 493 -6.73 -41.24 21.61
N ILE A 494 -5.86 -41.75 20.73
CA ILE A 494 -5.33 -43.12 20.80
C ILE A 494 -4.48 -43.31 22.07
N ALA A 495 -3.61 -42.34 22.41
CA ALA A 495 -2.82 -42.38 23.65
C ALA A 495 -3.72 -42.41 24.90
N GLY A 496 -4.77 -41.58 24.96
CA GLY A 496 -5.75 -41.58 26.05
C GLY A 496 -6.50 -42.91 26.18
N ILE A 497 -6.92 -43.52 25.06
CA ILE A 497 -7.55 -44.84 25.04
C ILE A 497 -6.59 -45.93 25.52
N ILE A 498 -5.32 -45.91 25.10
CA ILE A 498 -4.30 -46.87 25.55
C ILE A 498 -4.08 -46.77 27.07
N VAL A 499 -3.97 -45.56 27.61
CA VAL A 499 -3.82 -45.34 29.07
C VAL A 499 -5.05 -45.85 29.83
N LEU A 500 -6.28 -45.55 29.34
CA LEU A 500 -7.52 -46.06 29.94
C LEU A 500 -7.59 -47.59 29.93
N VAL A 501 -7.23 -48.24 28.82
CA VAL A 501 -7.18 -49.72 28.71
C VAL A 501 -6.15 -50.30 29.68
N ILE A 502 -4.95 -49.72 29.78
CA ILE A 502 -3.91 -50.18 30.72
C ILE A 502 -4.38 -50.05 32.17
N VAL A 503 -5.02 -48.93 32.54
CA VAL A 503 -5.57 -48.72 33.89
C VAL A 503 -6.71 -49.69 34.19
N PHE A 504 -7.61 -49.93 33.24
CA PHE A 504 -8.75 -50.84 33.41
C PHE A 504 -8.30 -52.30 33.55
N VAL A 505 -7.35 -52.75 32.71
CA VAL A 505 -6.74 -54.09 32.80
C VAL A 505 -5.97 -54.27 34.11
N ARG A 506 -5.24 -53.24 34.58
CA ARG A 506 -4.54 -53.27 35.88
C ARG A 506 -5.50 -53.31 37.06
N ARG A 507 -6.65 -52.62 37.01
CA ARG A 507 -7.70 -52.72 38.03
C ARG A 507 -8.36 -54.11 38.03
N LYS A 508 -8.70 -54.67 36.87
CA LYS A 508 -9.33 -56.00 36.76
C LYS A 508 -8.39 -57.16 37.14
N ARG A 509 -7.08 -56.95 37.26
CA ARG A 509 -6.11 -57.92 37.82
C ARG A 509 -5.85 -57.75 39.33
N ARG A 510 -6.49 -56.76 39.98
CA ARG A 510 -6.40 -56.49 41.43
C ARG A 510 -7.75 -56.68 42.16
N MET A 511 -8.76 -57.12 41.43
CA MET A 511 -10.00 -57.73 41.91
C MET A 511 -9.96 -59.21 41.53
#